data_AF-A0A1A8B5C2-F1
#
_entry.id   AF-A0A1A8B5C2-F1
#
_cell.length_a   1.000
_cell.length_b   1.000
_cell.length_c   1.000
_cell.angle_alpha   90.00
_cell.angle_beta   90.00
_cell.angle_gamma   90.00
#
_symmetry.space_group_name_H-M   'P 1'
#
loop_
_entity.id
_entity.type
_entity.pdbx_description
1 polymer ?
#
loop_
_entity_poly.entity_id
_entity_poly.type
_entity_poly.pdbx_seq_one_letter_code
_entity_poly.pdbx_strand_id
1 'polypeptide(L)'
;MWTVPKPRYRSDASAEEEEVTVNIGGVRVVLFGDVLMRYPESRLAELATCSTQNSELISSLCDDFDPSRNEFYFDRDPDAFKCIVDVYYFDEIHIKNGICPICFVKEMEFWKIDQSVLDECCKSYLSEKEEELTEIANKVKVILEDMDVDRCVTRTQRCQRFMWRLMEKPDSSLPARIVAIASFLSILVSAVVMCVSTIPELQVTNVEGKQVENPTLEGIETACMLWFTAEFALRLASSPNKLRFVLSFMNIIDFMAIMPF
;
A
#
# COMPACT_ATOMS: atom_id res chain seq x y z
N MET A 1 32.54 15.53 17.86
CA MET A 1 32.78 16.58 16.85
C MET A 1 32.94 15.87 15.52
N TRP A 2 31.94 15.96 14.65
CA TRP A 2 32.06 15.49 13.27
C TRP A 2 32.53 16.68 12.44
N THR A 3 33.74 16.61 11.92
CA THR A 3 34.29 17.61 10.98
C THR A 3 34.13 17.07 9.57
N VAL A 4 33.29 17.73 8.77
CA VAL A 4 33.10 17.35 7.36
C VAL A 4 34.37 17.73 6.56
N PRO A 5 34.93 16.85 5.71
CA PRO A 5 36.16 17.14 4.99
C PRO A 5 36.00 18.29 3.98
N LYS A 6 36.96 19.22 3.95
CA LYS A 6 37.00 20.32 2.98
C LYS A 6 37.16 19.77 1.54
N PRO A 7 36.38 20.23 0.55
CA PRO A 7 36.61 19.87 -0.84
C PRO A 7 37.94 20.48 -1.32
N ARG A 8 38.76 19.67 -1.98
CA ARG A 8 40.18 19.95 -2.28
C ARG A 8 40.42 21.05 -3.34
N TYR A 9 39.40 21.79 -3.76
CA TYR A 9 39.45 22.66 -4.93
C TYR A 9 39.25 24.14 -4.60
N ARG A 10 40.08 24.70 -3.71
CA ARG A 10 40.50 26.11 -3.75
C ARG A 10 41.50 26.39 -2.63
N SER A 11 42.77 26.34 -2.99
CA SER A 11 43.84 27.00 -2.27
C SER A 11 43.91 28.43 -2.80
N ASP A 12 43.19 29.37 -2.17
CA ASP A 12 43.66 30.74 -2.08
C ASP A 12 43.06 31.41 -0.85
N ALA A 13 43.95 31.94 -0.02
CA ALA A 13 43.65 32.63 1.21
C ALA A 13 43.07 34.03 0.91
N SER A 14 42.02 34.44 1.64
CA SER A 14 41.71 35.82 2.10
C SER A 14 40.23 36.20 2.20
N ALA A 15 39.31 35.26 2.43
CA ALA A 15 37.98 35.59 2.96
C ALA A 15 37.88 34.98 4.36
N GLU A 16 37.42 35.74 5.35
CA GLU A 16 36.97 35.15 6.61
C GLU A 16 35.90 34.12 6.23
N GLU A 17 36.26 32.83 6.26
CA GLU A 17 35.35 31.74 5.90
C GLU A 17 34.24 31.74 6.96
N GLU A 18 33.05 32.19 6.59
CA GLU A 18 31.91 32.31 7.50
C GLU A 18 31.47 30.89 7.92
N GLU A 19 32.01 30.43 9.05
CA GLU A 19 31.72 29.13 9.63
C GLU A 19 30.35 29.17 10.33
N VAL A 20 29.48 28.23 9.96
CA VAL A 20 28.18 28.04 10.59
C VAL A 20 28.24 26.78 11.45
N THR A 21 28.00 26.92 12.74
CA THR A 21 27.90 25.77 13.65
C THR A 21 26.43 25.40 13.85
N VAL A 22 26.09 24.15 13.56
CA VAL A 22 24.77 23.57 13.84
C VAL A 22 24.88 22.38 14.80
N ASN A 23 23.88 22.19 15.63
CA ASN A 23 23.75 21.10 16.58
C ASN A 23 22.46 20.35 16.30
N ILE A 24 22.59 19.13 15.78
CA ILE A 24 21.47 18.30 15.33
C ILE A 24 21.26 17.18 16.34
N GLY A 25 20.20 17.26 17.14
CA GLY A 25 19.87 16.23 18.14
C GLY A 25 21.01 15.97 19.13
N GLY A 26 21.82 16.98 19.44
CA GLY A 26 23.01 16.87 20.31
C GLY A 26 24.33 16.64 19.58
N VAL A 27 24.32 16.46 18.25
CA VAL A 27 25.53 16.29 17.43
C VAL A 27 25.95 17.62 16.81
N ARG A 28 27.06 18.17 17.31
CA ARG A 28 27.67 19.39 16.76
C ARG A 28 28.40 19.13 15.44
N VAL A 29 28.03 19.90 14.42
CA VAL A 29 28.59 19.91 13.06
C VAL A 29 28.98 21.35 12.69
N VAL A 30 30.14 21.50 12.05
CA VAL A 30 30.61 22.79 11.52
C VAL A 30 30.56 22.74 10.00
N LEU A 31 29.94 23.75 9.39
CA LEU A 31 29.73 23.88 7.96
C LEU A 31 30.32 25.21 7.49
N PHE A 32 30.69 25.29 6.23
CA PHE A 32 31.29 26.48 5.63
C PHE A 32 30.28 27.18 4.72
N GLY A 33 30.11 28.49 4.88
CA GLY A 33 29.12 29.27 4.12
C GLY A 33 29.27 29.14 2.60
N ASP A 34 30.49 29.06 2.07
CA ASP A 34 30.77 28.89 0.64
C ASP A 34 30.19 27.59 0.08
N VAL A 35 30.26 26.48 0.83
CA VAL A 35 29.68 25.18 0.47
C VAL A 35 28.15 25.26 0.50
N LEU A 36 27.58 25.94 1.50
CA LEU A 36 26.13 26.09 1.65
C LEU A 36 25.51 26.92 0.50
N MET A 37 26.25 27.90 -0.02
CA MET A 37 25.81 28.74 -1.14
C MET A 37 25.64 27.98 -2.47
N ARG A 38 26.02 26.70 -2.57
CA ARG A 38 25.65 25.84 -3.70
C ARG A 38 24.13 25.66 -3.82
N TYR A 39 23.43 25.67 -2.68
CA TYR A 39 21.98 25.58 -2.57
C TYR A 39 21.46 26.79 -1.79
N PRO A 40 21.36 27.99 -2.40
CA PRO A 40 21.05 29.23 -1.69
C PRO A 40 19.63 29.27 -1.11
N GLU A 41 18.70 28.51 -1.70
CA GLU A 41 17.31 28.38 -1.21
C GLU A 41 17.17 27.40 -0.04
N SER A 42 18.27 26.72 0.34
CA SER A 42 18.26 25.79 1.46
C SER A 42 18.19 26.52 2.79
N ARG A 43 17.61 25.87 3.81
CA ARG A 43 17.55 26.41 5.17
C ARG A 43 18.95 26.71 5.74
N LEU A 44 19.95 25.88 5.39
CA LEU A 44 21.32 26.08 5.88
C LEU A 44 21.99 27.30 5.24
N ALA A 45 21.74 27.58 3.97
CA ALA A 45 22.24 28.80 3.32
C ALA A 45 21.53 30.06 3.85
N GLU A 46 20.23 29.98 4.13
CA GLU A 46 19.50 31.06 4.82
C GLU A 46 20.08 31.34 6.21
N LEU A 47 20.50 30.31 6.94
CA LEU A 47 21.17 30.47 8.24
C LEU A 47 22.56 31.10 8.10
N ALA A 48 23.33 30.70 7.08
CA ALA A 48 24.65 31.26 6.81
C ALA A 48 24.61 32.75 6.48
N THR A 49 23.55 33.20 5.81
CA THR A 49 23.33 34.61 5.45
C THR A 49 22.59 35.40 6.54
N CYS A 50 22.11 34.73 7.59
CA CYS A 50 21.35 35.36 8.66
C CYS A 50 22.27 36.20 9.56
N SER A 51 22.00 37.51 9.66
CA SER A 51 22.69 38.35 10.62
C SER A 51 22.21 38.04 12.05
N THR A 52 23.15 37.79 12.97
CA THR A 52 22.92 37.45 14.39
C THR A 52 22.10 38.48 15.20
N GLN A 53 21.74 39.62 14.60
CA GLN A 53 20.93 40.67 15.22
C GLN A 53 19.42 40.48 15.03
N ASN A 54 18.98 39.60 14.13
CA ASN A 54 17.55 39.42 13.84
C ASN A 54 16.95 38.19 14.56
N SER A 55 16.58 38.39 15.83
CA SER A 55 16.04 37.33 16.71
C SER A 55 14.76 36.67 16.18
N GLU A 56 13.93 37.37 15.42
CA GLU A 56 12.68 36.82 14.87
C GLU A 56 12.95 35.84 13.72
N LEU A 57 13.91 36.16 12.84
CA LEU A 57 14.33 35.26 11.77
C LEU A 57 14.99 34.00 12.33
N ILE A 58 15.86 34.14 13.33
CA ILE A 58 16.55 33.00 13.96
C ILE A 58 15.53 32.01 14.53
N SER A 59 14.54 32.50 15.29
CA SER A 59 13.49 31.65 15.87
C SER A 59 12.61 30.94 14.82
N SER A 60 12.57 31.43 13.58
CA SER A 60 11.84 30.79 12.48
C SER A 60 12.65 29.70 11.78
N LEU A 61 13.98 29.79 11.84
CA LEU A 61 14.90 28.93 11.10
C LEU A 61 15.40 27.75 11.95
N CYS A 62 15.65 27.95 13.24
CA CYS A 62 16.12 26.93 14.18
C CYS A 62 15.23 26.82 15.42
N ASP A 63 15.35 25.71 16.15
CA ASP A 63 14.55 25.46 17.36
C ASP A 63 15.09 26.23 18.58
N ASP A 64 16.41 26.39 18.66
CA ASP A 64 17.09 27.21 19.68
C ASP A 64 18.42 27.75 19.14
N PHE A 65 18.93 28.84 19.72
CA PHE A 65 20.20 29.44 19.35
C PHE A 65 20.99 29.82 20.61
N ASP A 66 22.23 29.33 20.71
CA ASP A 66 23.17 29.69 21.77
C ASP A 66 24.11 30.82 21.31
N PRO A 67 23.91 32.07 21.76
CA PRO A 67 24.74 33.20 21.35
C PRO A 67 26.17 33.12 21.87
N SER A 68 26.40 32.36 22.97
CA SER A 68 27.74 32.24 23.57
C SER A 68 28.66 31.35 22.74
N ARG A 69 28.09 30.34 22.08
CA ARG A 69 28.80 29.37 21.25
C ARG A 69 28.57 29.59 19.75
N ASN A 70 27.74 30.57 19.39
CA ASN A 70 27.26 30.84 18.04
C ASN A 70 26.79 29.55 17.35
N GLU A 71 25.91 28.80 18.05
CA GLU A 71 25.48 27.46 17.67
C GLU A 71 23.96 27.42 17.50
N PHE A 72 23.49 26.96 16.33
CA PHE A 72 22.07 26.77 16.03
C PHE A 72 21.65 25.34 16.36
N TYR A 73 20.63 25.16 17.18
CA TYR A 73 20.11 23.86 17.60
C TYR A 73 18.88 23.43 16.80
N PHE A 74 18.82 22.14 16.50
CA PHE A 74 17.72 21.47 15.82
C PHE A 74 17.38 20.16 16.52
N ASP A 75 16.12 19.98 16.90
CA ASP A 75 15.59 18.73 17.47
C ASP A 75 15.24 17.74 16.34
N ARG A 76 16.28 17.32 15.61
CA ARG A 76 16.19 16.53 14.37
C ARG A 76 17.13 15.33 14.43
N ASP A 77 16.90 14.34 13.58
CA ASP A 77 17.72 13.14 13.53
C ASP A 77 19.11 13.41 12.89
N PRO A 78 20.22 13.19 13.62
CA PRO A 78 21.56 13.42 13.10
C PRO A 78 21.97 12.45 11.99
N ASP A 79 21.36 11.25 11.89
CA ASP A 79 21.67 10.31 10.82
C ASP A 79 21.02 10.70 9.50
N ALA A 80 19.77 11.18 9.51
CA ALA A 80 19.15 11.83 8.36
C ALA A 80 19.94 13.06 7.91
N PHE A 81 20.36 13.91 8.85
CA PHE A 81 21.11 15.13 8.52
C PHE A 81 22.44 14.86 7.80
N LYS A 82 23.12 13.74 8.07
CA LYS A 82 24.33 13.37 7.33
C LYS A 82 24.06 13.23 5.83
N CYS A 83 22.96 12.58 5.46
CA CYS A 83 22.56 12.40 4.07
C CYS A 83 22.16 13.76 3.43
N ILE A 84 21.59 14.67 4.23
CA ILE A 84 21.26 16.04 3.79
C ILE A 84 22.52 16.84 3.46
N VAL A 85 23.57 16.71 4.26
CA VAL A 85 24.84 17.42 4.03
C VAL A 85 25.52 16.94 2.75
N ASP A 86 25.35 15.68 2.35
CA ASP A 86 25.98 15.11 1.15
C ASP A 86 25.60 15.87 -0.13
N VAL A 87 24.41 16.47 -0.21
CA VAL A 87 23.95 17.23 -1.40
C VAL A 87 24.88 18.39 -1.73
N TYR A 88 25.42 19.08 -0.73
CA TYR A 88 26.28 20.25 -0.94
C TYR A 88 27.63 19.87 -1.56
N TYR A 89 28.06 18.62 -1.38
CA TYR A 89 29.32 18.11 -1.90
C TYR A 89 29.14 17.37 -3.22
N PHE A 90 28.15 16.47 -3.29
CA PHE A 90 28.01 15.51 -4.39
C PHE A 90 26.91 15.87 -5.40
N ASP A 91 26.03 16.84 -5.10
CA ASP A 91 24.84 17.16 -5.91
C ASP A 91 23.77 16.07 -5.96
N GLU A 92 23.95 15.01 -5.18
CA GLU A 92 23.06 13.86 -5.12
C GLU A 92 22.89 13.41 -3.67
N ILE A 93 21.72 12.85 -3.36
CA ILE A 93 21.42 12.30 -2.04
C ILE A 93 21.09 10.81 -2.18
N HIS A 94 21.73 10.01 -1.33
CA HIS A 94 21.36 8.64 -1.08
C HIS A 94 20.82 8.47 0.35
N ILE A 95 19.70 7.78 0.47
CA ILE A 95 19.09 7.44 1.76
C ILE A 95 19.86 6.29 2.37
N LYS A 96 20.44 6.51 3.56
CA LYS A 96 21.16 5.47 4.28
C LYS A 96 20.22 4.35 4.75
N ASN A 97 20.71 3.12 4.71
CA ASN A 97 20.02 1.95 5.26
C ASN A 97 19.59 2.19 6.72
N GLY A 98 18.33 1.87 7.01
CA GLY A 98 17.71 2.07 8.33
C GLY A 98 16.90 3.35 8.46
N ILE A 99 17.04 4.29 7.53
CA ILE A 99 16.20 5.49 7.47
C ILE A 99 14.95 5.19 6.62
N CYS A 100 13.78 5.51 7.16
CA CYS A 100 12.52 5.42 6.41
C CYS A 100 12.49 6.49 5.31
N PRO A 101 12.28 6.14 4.03
CA PRO A 101 12.32 7.12 2.93
C PRO A 101 11.20 8.15 3.03
N ILE A 102 10.03 7.76 3.55
CA ILE A 102 8.89 8.66 3.80
C ILE A 102 9.22 9.70 4.88
N CYS A 103 9.94 9.30 5.92
CA CYS A 103 10.41 10.24 6.95
C CYS A 103 11.52 11.13 6.41
N PHE A 104 12.41 10.58 5.58
CA PHE A 104 13.52 11.32 4.99
C PHE A 104 13.04 12.43 4.04
N VAL A 105 11.98 12.20 3.26
CA VAL A 105 11.38 13.25 2.41
C VAL A 105 10.92 14.45 3.24
N LYS A 106 10.38 14.22 4.45
CA LYS A 106 10.01 15.31 5.37
C LYS A 106 11.23 16.06 5.90
N GLU A 107 12.36 15.38 6.08
CA GLU A 107 13.62 16.04 6.40
C GLU A 107 14.10 16.89 5.22
N MET A 108 14.06 16.38 3.98
CA MET A 108 14.40 17.17 2.78
C MET A 108 13.53 18.43 2.67
N GLU A 109 12.22 18.29 2.88
CA GLU A 109 11.28 19.42 2.89
C GLU A 109 11.62 20.43 4.00
N PHE A 110 11.93 19.95 5.21
CA PHE A 110 12.34 20.81 6.30
C PHE A 110 13.61 21.61 5.97
N TRP A 111 14.63 20.96 5.40
CA TRP A 111 15.88 21.58 4.99
C TRP A 111 15.79 22.37 3.68
N LYS A 112 14.59 22.42 3.07
CA LYS A 112 14.28 23.11 1.79
C LYS A 112 15.13 22.59 0.63
N ILE A 113 15.34 21.27 0.58
CA ILE A 113 16.04 20.60 -0.51
C ILE A 113 15.02 19.89 -1.39
N ASP A 114 15.08 20.18 -2.69
CA ASP A 114 14.16 19.60 -3.66
C ASP A 114 14.39 18.10 -3.85
N GLN A 115 13.31 17.34 -4.04
CA GLN A 115 13.39 15.88 -4.19
C GLN A 115 14.06 15.43 -5.50
N SER A 116 14.25 16.33 -6.48
CA SER A 116 14.91 16.01 -7.75
C SER A 116 16.36 15.55 -7.57
N VAL A 117 17.06 16.03 -6.52
CA VAL A 117 18.45 15.67 -6.19
C VAL A 117 18.58 14.26 -5.60
N LEU A 118 17.46 13.61 -5.28
CA LEU A 118 17.46 12.24 -4.81
C LEU A 118 17.87 11.31 -5.95
N ASP A 119 18.82 10.41 -5.70
CA ASP A 119 19.26 9.45 -6.72
C ASP A 119 18.14 8.46 -7.11
N GLU A 120 18.22 7.92 -8.33
CA GLU A 120 17.23 7.03 -8.92
C GLU A 120 16.99 5.76 -8.06
N CYS A 121 18.03 5.22 -7.43
CA CYS A 121 17.87 4.07 -6.54
C CYS A 121 16.98 4.39 -5.32
N CYS A 122 17.06 5.61 -4.81
CA CYS A 122 16.32 6.07 -3.65
C CYS A 122 14.91 6.57 -4.02
N LYS A 123 14.74 7.14 -5.22
CA LYS A 123 13.42 7.43 -5.80
C LYS A 123 12.60 6.15 -5.97
N SER A 124 13.21 5.11 -6.51
CA SER A 124 12.57 3.80 -6.67
C SER A 124 12.15 3.21 -5.32
N TYR A 125 13.05 3.24 -4.33
CA TYR A 125 12.77 2.78 -2.96
C TYR A 125 11.66 3.58 -2.27
N LEU A 126 11.60 4.89 -2.49
CA LEU A 126 10.52 5.74 -1.99
C LEU A 126 9.17 5.34 -2.60
N SER A 127 9.10 5.20 -3.93
CA SER A 127 7.88 4.83 -4.65
C SER A 127 7.30 3.50 -4.17
N GLU A 128 8.14 2.48 -4.00
CA GLU A 128 7.72 1.17 -3.47
C GLU A 128 7.06 1.31 -2.09
N LYS A 129 7.65 2.14 -1.22
CA LYS A 129 7.10 2.37 0.13
C LYS A 129 5.80 3.18 0.12
N GLU A 130 5.65 4.13 -0.79
CA GLU A 130 4.39 4.87 -0.96
C GLU A 130 3.25 3.96 -1.46
N GLU A 131 3.54 3.04 -2.37
CA GLU A 131 2.59 2.04 -2.84
C GLU A 131 2.15 1.09 -1.71
N GLU A 132 3.10 0.56 -0.93
CA GLU A 132 2.81 -0.27 0.24
C GLU A 132 1.90 0.45 1.24
N LEU A 133 2.21 1.71 1.57
CA LEU A 133 1.40 2.54 2.47
C LEU A 133 -0.01 2.77 1.94
N THR A 134 -0.13 3.02 0.64
CA THR A 134 -1.42 3.21 -0.04
C THR A 134 -2.25 1.94 -0.01
N GLU A 135 -1.64 0.77 -0.23
CA GLU A 135 -2.32 -0.52 -0.12
C GLU A 135 -2.82 -0.79 1.30
N ILE A 136 -1.99 -0.53 2.31
CA ILE A 136 -2.37 -0.67 3.73
C ILE A 136 -3.52 0.28 4.07
N ALA A 137 -3.44 1.55 3.66
CA ALA A 137 -4.49 2.53 3.91
C ALA A 137 -5.83 2.10 3.28
N ASN A 138 -5.79 1.56 2.05
CA ASN A 138 -6.97 1.02 1.37
C ASN A 138 -7.56 -0.19 2.11
N LYS A 139 -6.73 -1.13 2.55
CA LYS A 139 -7.18 -2.29 3.36
C LYS A 139 -7.83 -1.84 4.67
N VAL A 140 -7.23 -0.88 5.38
CA VAL A 140 -7.77 -0.33 6.63
C VAL A 140 -9.11 0.37 6.39
N LYS A 141 -9.23 1.16 5.32
CA LYS A 141 -10.47 1.83 4.95
C LYS A 141 -11.62 0.83 4.73
N VAL A 142 -11.37 -0.25 4.00
CA VAL A 142 -12.37 -1.31 3.78
C VAL A 142 -12.81 -1.95 5.10
N ILE A 143 -11.89 -2.15 6.05
CA ILE A 143 -12.21 -2.71 7.37
C ILE A 143 -13.09 -1.73 8.17
N LEU A 144 -12.73 -0.45 8.19
CA LEU A 144 -13.49 0.58 8.91
C LEU A 144 -14.90 0.75 8.33
N GLU A 145 -15.04 0.67 7.01
CA GLU A 145 -16.35 0.65 6.34
C GLU A 145 -17.19 -0.58 6.73
N ASP A 146 -16.60 -1.78 6.89
CA ASP A 146 -17.37 -2.96 7.37
C ASP A 146 -17.81 -2.79 8.84
N MET A 147 -16.99 -2.14 9.67
CA MET A 147 -17.25 -1.92 11.10
C MET A 147 -18.31 -0.85 11.38
N ASP A 148 -18.28 0.28 10.67
CA ASP A 148 -19.22 1.39 10.93
C ASP A 148 -20.65 0.99 10.56
N VAL A 149 -20.80 0.18 9.51
CA VAL A 149 -22.11 -0.35 9.12
C VAL A 149 -22.57 -1.46 10.07
N ASP A 150 -21.78 -1.95 11.05
CA ASP A 150 -22.22 -2.97 12.02
C ASP A 150 -22.97 -2.38 13.23
N ARG A 151 -22.86 -1.06 13.47
CA ARG A 151 -23.55 -0.38 14.57
C ARG A 151 -25.04 -0.10 14.33
N CYS A 152 -25.53 -0.19 13.08
CA CYS A 152 -26.87 0.27 12.70
C CYS A 152 -27.74 -0.83 12.03
N VAL A 153 -27.73 -2.06 12.56
CA VAL A 153 -28.25 -3.24 11.83
C VAL A 153 -29.38 -3.97 12.56
N THR A 154 -30.51 -4.17 11.87
CA THR A 154 -31.66 -4.97 12.32
C THR A 154 -31.36 -6.48 12.32
N ARG A 155 -32.13 -7.29 13.07
CA ARG A 155 -31.90 -8.75 13.23
C ARG A 155 -31.87 -9.50 11.89
N THR A 156 -32.69 -9.08 10.93
CA THR A 156 -32.76 -9.64 9.57
C THR A 156 -31.48 -9.36 8.78
N GLN A 157 -30.96 -8.13 8.86
CA GLN A 157 -29.72 -7.75 8.19
C GLN A 157 -28.48 -8.44 8.80
N ARG A 158 -28.51 -8.78 10.11
CA ARG A 158 -27.45 -9.62 10.71
C ARG A 158 -27.44 -11.03 10.15
N CYS A 159 -28.61 -11.66 10.01
CA CYS A 159 -28.72 -13.00 9.40
C CYS A 159 -28.30 -12.97 7.92
N GLN A 160 -28.74 -11.95 7.18
CA GLN A 160 -28.36 -11.72 5.79
C GLN A 160 -26.83 -11.61 5.65
N ARG A 161 -26.16 -10.83 6.50
CA ARG A 161 -24.70 -10.69 6.52
C ARG A 161 -23.97 -11.96 6.91
N PHE A 162 -24.49 -12.68 7.90
CA PHE A 162 -23.92 -13.96 8.29
C PHE A 162 -23.93 -14.92 7.11
N MET A 163 -25.07 -15.04 6.41
CA MET A 163 -25.16 -15.84 5.18
C MET A 163 -24.23 -15.31 4.08
N TRP A 164 -24.14 -13.99 3.90
CA TRP A 164 -23.23 -13.41 2.91
C TRP A 164 -21.76 -13.74 3.20
N ARG A 165 -21.31 -13.62 4.46
CA ARG A 165 -19.95 -14.01 4.89
C ARG A 165 -19.71 -15.50 4.71
N LEU A 166 -20.71 -16.33 5.01
CA LEU A 166 -20.66 -17.78 4.85
C LEU A 166 -20.45 -18.19 3.38
N MET A 167 -21.13 -17.52 2.45
CA MET A 167 -21.13 -17.88 1.02
C MET A 167 -20.02 -17.20 0.21
N GLU A 168 -19.63 -15.97 0.55
CA GLU A 168 -18.71 -15.14 -0.25
C GLU A 168 -17.28 -15.13 0.30
N LYS A 169 -17.11 -15.29 1.62
CA LYS A 169 -15.80 -15.21 2.29
C LYS A 169 -15.44 -16.59 2.87
N PRO A 170 -14.74 -17.46 2.13
CA PRO A 170 -14.37 -18.79 2.63
C PRO A 170 -13.54 -18.72 3.91
N ASP A 171 -12.63 -17.74 4.04
CA ASP A 171 -11.77 -17.59 5.22
C ASP A 171 -12.48 -16.98 6.44
N SER A 172 -13.77 -16.65 6.33
CA SER A 172 -14.52 -16.04 7.44
C SER A 172 -14.77 -17.00 8.59
N SER A 173 -14.98 -18.28 8.33
CA SER A 173 -15.35 -19.28 9.34
C SER A 173 -15.15 -20.71 8.86
N LEU A 174 -15.03 -21.68 9.77
CA LEU A 174 -14.94 -23.10 9.41
C LEU A 174 -16.11 -23.59 8.54
N PRO A 175 -17.39 -23.27 8.84
CA PRO A 175 -18.50 -23.62 7.95
C PRO A 175 -18.38 -22.99 6.55
N ALA A 176 -17.90 -21.75 6.44
CA ALA A 176 -17.69 -21.09 5.14
C ALA A 176 -16.65 -21.84 4.30
N ARG A 177 -15.56 -22.30 4.92
CA ARG A 177 -14.55 -23.13 4.25
C ARG A 177 -15.13 -24.46 3.75
N ILE A 178 -15.97 -25.12 4.56
CA ILE A 178 -16.63 -26.37 4.17
C ILE A 178 -17.54 -26.15 2.97
N VAL A 179 -18.37 -25.10 3.00
CA VAL A 179 -19.27 -24.77 1.87
C VAL A 179 -18.44 -24.48 0.61
N ALA A 180 -17.39 -23.67 0.69
CA ALA A 180 -16.54 -23.36 -0.45
C ALA A 180 -15.86 -24.60 -1.05
N ILE A 181 -15.38 -25.52 -0.21
CA ILE A 181 -14.80 -26.80 -0.68
C ILE A 181 -15.88 -27.66 -1.35
N ALA A 182 -17.09 -27.74 -0.78
CA ALA A 182 -18.19 -28.49 -1.36
C ALA A 182 -18.62 -27.93 -2.73
N SER A 183 -18.70 -26.60 -2.86
CA SER A 183 -18.98 -25.90 -4.12
C SER A 183 -17.90 -26.15 -5.17
N PHE A 184 -16.63 -26.12 -4.78
CA PHE A 184 -15.54 -26.45 -5.71
C PHE A 184 -15.62 -27.91 -6.20
N LEU A 185 -15.91 -28.84 -5.29
CA LEU A 185 -16.06 -30.25 -5.64
C LEU A 185 -17.28 -30.50 -6.55
N SER A 186 -18.40 -29.81 -6.33
CA SER A 186 -19.58 -29.97 -7.19
C SER A 186 -19.35 -29.48 -8.61
N ILE A 187 -18.58 -28.40 -8.81
CA ILE A 187 -18.11 -27.95 -10.13
C ILE A 187 -17.29 -29.03 -10.82
N LEU A 188 -16.34 -29.64 -10.11
CA LEU A 188 -15.52 -30.73 -10.67
C LEU A 188 -16.38 -31.95 -11.06
N VAL A 189 -17.33 -32.35 -10.20
CA VAL A 189 -18.24 -33.47 -10.49
C VAL A 189 -19.10 -33.17 -11.71
N SER A 190 -19.70 -31.98 -11.80
CA SER A 190 -20.50 -31.54 -12.95
C SER A 190 -19.68 -31.56 -14.25
N ALA A 191 -18.44 -31.06 -14.24
CA ALA A 191 -17.57 -31.09 -15.41
C ALA A 191 -17.25 -32.52 -15.86
N VAL A 192 -16.95 -33.42 -14.92
CA VAL A 192 -16.67 -34.84 -15.24
C VAL A 192 -17.93 -35.51 -15.80
N VAL A 193 -19.09 -35.30 -15.19
CA VAL A 193 -20.37 -35.88 -15.66
C VAL A 193 -20.68 -35.39 -17.07
N MET A 194 -20.56 -34.10 -17.35
CA MET A 194 -20.75 -33.53 -18.70
C MET A 194 -19.80 -34.15 -19.72
N CYS A 195 -18.51 -34.31 -19.38
CA CYS A 195 -17.54 -34.97 -20.26
C CYS A 195 -17.91 -36.43 -20.53
N VAL A 196 -18.37 -37.14 -19.50
CA VAL A 196 -18.76 -38.56 -19.58
C VAL A 196 -20.05 -38.73 -20.38
N SER A 197 -21.05 -37.85 -20.23
CA SER A 197 -22.31 -37.88 -20.99
C SER A 197 -22.10 -37.71 -22.50
N THR A 198 -21.00 -37.05 -22.90
CA THR A 198 -20.62 -36.87 -24.30
C THR A 198 -20.06 -38.16 -24.94
N ILE A 199 -19.66 -39.16 -24.15
CA ILE A 199 -19.08 -40.41 -24.65
C ILE A 199 -20.20 -41.33 -25.16
N PRO A 200 -20.26 -41.64 -26.48
CA PRO A 200 -21.35 -42.41 -27.07
C PRO A 200 -21.39 -43.88 -26.61
N GLU A 201 -20.27 -44.41 -26.12
CA GLU A 201 -20.14 -45.78 -25.61
C GLU A 201 -20.82 -45.97 -24.24
N LEU A 202 -21.09 -44.88 -23.52
CA LEU A 202 -21.72 -44.87 -22.20
C LEU A 202 -23.22 -44.48 -22.25
N GLN A 203 -23.73 -44.16 -23.44
CA GLN A 203 -25.14 -43.89 -23.68
C GLN A 203 -25.93 -45.21 -23.73
N VAL A 204 -27.12 -45.22 -23.12
CA VAL A 204 -27.99 -46.39 -23.04
C VAL A 204 -28.96 -46.34 -24.21
N THR A 205 -29.09 -47.46 -24.94
CA THR A 205 -30.06 -47.57 -26.03
C THR A 205 -31.46 -47.77 -25.46
N ASN A 206 -32.35 -46.81 -25.72
CA ASN A 206 -33.75 -46.90 -25.32
C ASN A 206 -34.53 -47.91 -26.18
N VAL A 207 -35.75 -48.25 -25.75
CA VAL A 207 -36.65 -49.24 -26.39
C VAL A 207 -36.95 -48.92 -27.87
N GLU A 208 -36.78 -47.66 -28.28
CA GLU A 208 -36.96 -47.14 -29.65
C GLU A 208 -35.66 -47.15 -30.48
N GLY A 209 -34.56 -47.72 -29.97
CA GLY A 209 -33.27 -47.81 -30.66
C GLY A 209 -32.46 -46.50 -30.67
N LYS A 210 -32.90 -45.47 -29.93
CA LYS A 210 -32.21 -44.19 -29.80
C LYS A 210 -31.22 -44.25 -28.63
N GLN A 211 -30.00 -43.75 -28.83
CA GLN A 211 -29.03 -43.52 -27.75
C GLN A 211 -29.58 -42.40 -26.85
N VAL A 212 -29.72 -42.69 -25.56
CA VAL A 212 -30.17 -41.74 -24.54
C VAL A 212 -29.13 -41.71 -23.42
N GLU A 213 -29.03 -40.58 -22.74
CA GLU A 213 -28.13 -40.43 -21.60
C GLU A 213 -28.45 -41.46 -20.52
N ASN A 214 -27.41 -41.86 -19.79
CA ASN A 214 -27.60 -42.81 -18.72
C ASN A 214 -28.40 -42.15 -17.59
N PRO A 215 -29.52 -42.74 -17.12
CA PRO A 215 -30.36 -42.13 -16.09
C PRO A 215 -29.61 -41.84 -14.79
N THR A 216 -28.50 -42.53 -14.50
CA THR A 216 -27.66 -42.19 -13.34
C THR A 216 -26.86 -40.90 -13.54
N LEU A 217 -26.37 -40.63 -14.76
CA LEU A 217 -25.64 -39.41 -15.08
C LEU A 217 -26.58 -38.21 -15.10
N GLU A 218 -27.76 -38.36 -15.71
CA GLU A 218 -28.84 -37.37 -15.72
C GLU A 218 -29.28 -37.01 -14.28
N GLY A 219 -29.39 -38.01 -13.40
CA GLY A 219 -29.70 -37.79 -11.98
C GLY A 219 -28.62 -37.02 -11.22
N ILE A 220 -27.34 -37.28 -11.50
CA ILE A 220 -26.22 -36.55 -10.88
C ILE A 220 -26.17 -35.11 -11.41
N GLU A 221 -26.36 -34.91 -12.71
CA GLU A 221 -26.40 -33.59 -13.33
C GLU A 221 -27.53 -32.74 -12.75
N THR A 222 -28.74 -33.31 -12.62
CA THR A 222 -29.88 -32.67 -11.97
C THR A 222 -29.55 -32.27 -10.52
N ALA A 223 -28.88 -33.15 -9.77
CA ALA A 223 -28.47 -32.85 -8.39
C ALA A 223 -27.44 -31.71 -8.31
N CYS A 224 -26.44 -31.69 -9.21
CA CYS A 224 -25.47 -30.59 -9.30
C CYS A 224 -26.14 -29.26 -9.67
N MET A 225 -27.09 -29.29 -10.60
CA MET A 225 -27.83 -28.10 -11.00
C MET A 225 -28.71 -27.54 -9.87
N LEU A 226 -29.38 -28.42 -9.10
CA LEU A 226 -30.10 -28.03 -7.90
C LEU A 226 -29.17 -27.39 -6.87
N TRP A 227 -27.97 -27.93 -6.71
CA TRP A 227 -26.96 -27.34 -5.82
C TRP A 227 -26.53 -25.94 -6.28
N PHE A 228 -26.15 -25.75 -7.56
CA PHE A 228 -25.79 -24.43 -8.08
C PHE A 228 -26.93 -23.43 -8.00
N THR A 229 -28.16 -23.88 -8.25
CA THR A 229 -29.37 -23.06 -8.11
C THR A 229 -29.55 -22.60 -6.67
N ALA A 230 -29.42 -23.51 -5.70
CA ALA A 230 -29.51 -23.17 -4.29
C ALA A 230 -28.38 -22.21 -3.87
N GLU A 231 -27.16 -22.46 -4.33
CA GLU A 231 -25.99 -21.62 -4.06
C GLU A 231 -26.18 -20.19 -4.58
N PHE A 232 -26.57 -20.05 -5.85
CA PHE A 232 -26.86 -18.77 -6.49
C PHE A 232 -28.05 -18.07 -5.80
N ALA A 233 -29.12 -18.79 -5.47
CA ALA A 233 -30.27 -18.22 -4.76
C ALA A 233 -29.90 -17.73 -3.36
N LEU A 234 -29.06 -18.46 -2.63
CA LEU A 234 -28.56 -18.06 -1.31
C LEU A 234 -27.64 -16.82 -1.40
N ARG A 235 -26.75 -16.76 -2.39
CA ARG A 235 -25.93 -15.56 -2.66
C ARG A 235 -26.79 -14.36 -3.05
N LEU A 236 -27.76 -14.57 -3.95
CA LEU A 236 -28.70 -13.53 -4.34
C LEU A 236 -29.51 -13.04 -3.14
N ALA A 237 -30.05 -13.93 -2.32
CA ALA A 237 -30.83 -13.59 -1.11
C ALA A 237 -29.98 -12.86 -0.05
N SER A 238 -28.71 -13.24 0.10
CA SER A 238 -27.80 -12.61 1.06
C SER A 238 -27.18 -11.30 0.56
N SER A 239 -27.12 -11.05 -0.75
CA SER A 239 -26.54 -9.81 -1.30
C SER A 239 -27.25 -8.54 -0.83
N PRO A 240 -26.51 -7.48 -0.43
CA PRO A 240 -27.10 -6.19 -0.08
C PRO A 240 -27.73 -5.48 -1.29
N ASN A 241 -27.16 -5.65 -2.50
CA ASN A 241 -27.59 -5.00 -3.73
C ASN A 241 -27.80 -6.04 -4.84
N LYS A 242 -29.04 -6.47 -5.05
CA LYS A 242 -29.39 -7.55 -6.00
C LYS A 242 -28.97 -7.26 -7.44
N LEU A 243 -29.20 -6.04 -7.92
CA LEU A 243 -28.84 -5.61 -9.28
C LEU A 243 -27.33 -5.63 -9.51
N ARG A 244 -26.55 -5.05 -8.59
CA ARG A 244 -25.08 -5.06 -8.66
C ARG A 244 -24.52 -6.48 -8.57
N PHE A 245 -25.17 -7.34 -7.80
CA PHE A 245 -24.81 -8.75 -7.70
C PHE A 245 -25.02 -9.48 -9.03
N VAL A 246 -26.21 -9.42 -9.61
CA VAL A 246 -26.51 -10.12 -10.88
C VAL A 246 -25.64 -9.60 -12.04
N LEU A 247 -25.28 -8.32 -12.03
CA LEU A 247 -24.40 -7.72 -13.04
C LEU A 247 -22.89 -7.95 -12.81
N SER A 248 -22.50 -8.57 -11.70
CA SER A 248 -21.09 -8.91 -11.44
C SER A 248 -20.63 -10.04 -12.34
N PHE A 249 -19.43 -9.91 -12.93
CA PHE A 249 -18.88 -10.89 -13.87
C PHE A 249 -18.93 -12.33 -13.36
N MET A 250 -18.55 -12.58 -12.10
CA MET A 250 -18.58 -13.93 -11.52
C MET A 250 -20.01 -14.49 -11.40
N ASN A 251 -20.98 -13.66 -11.06
CA ASN A 251 -22.37 -14.10 -10.90
C ASN A 251 -23.08 -14.30 -12.25
N ILE A 252 -22.62 -13.64 -13.31
CA ILE A 252 -23.09 -13.92 -14.68
C ILE A 252 -22.67 -15.33 -15.10
N ILE A 253 -21.45 -15.75 -14.76
CA ILE A 253 -20.97 -17.11 -15.02
C ILE A 253 -21.82 -18.13 -14.25
N ASP A 254 -22.06 -17.91 -12.96
CA ASP A 254 -22.93 -18.76 -12.15
C ASP A 254 -24.35 -18.86 -12.75
N PHE A 255 -24.92 -17.74 -13.22
CA PHE A 255 -26.23 -17.74 -13.86
C PHE A 255 -26.23 -18.51 -15.19
N MET A 256 -25.20 -18.35 -16.03
CA MET A 256 -25.07 -19.10 -17.28
C MET A 256 -24.89 -20.59 -17.05
N ALA A 257 -24.29 -21.02 -15.94
CA ALA A 257 -24.15 -22.43 -15.60
C ALA A 257 -25.49 -23.10 -15.22
N ILE A 258 -26.49 -22.30 -14.81
CA ILE A 258 -27.83 -22.77 -14.41
C ILE A 258 -28.86 -22.61 -15.54
N MET A 259 -28.56 -21.84 -16.60
CA MET A 259 -29.45 -21.65 -17.73
C MET A 259 -29.67 -22.87 -18.66
N PRO A 260 -28.75 -23.84 -18.85
CA PRO A 260 -28.87 -24.79 -19.95
C PRO A 260 -29.78 -26.02 -19.68
N PHE A 261 -30.97 -25.78 -19.11
CA PHE A 261 -32.14 -26.67 -19.18
C PHE A 261 -33.44 -25.85 -19.33
#